data_AF-A0A2N1VBI6-F1
#
_entry.id   AF-A0A2N1VBI6-F1
#
_cell.length_a   1.000
_cell.length_b   1.000
_cell.length_c   1.000
_cell.angle_alpha   90.00
_cell.angle_beta   90.00
_cell.angle_gamma   90.00
#
_symmetry.space_group_name_H-M   'P 1'
#
loop_
_entity.id
_entity.type
_entity.pdbx_description
1 polymer ?
#
loop_
_entity_poly.entity_id
_entity_poly.type
_entity_poly.pdbx_seq_one_letter_code
_entity_poly.pdbx_strand_id
1 'polypeptide(L)'
;MKLFKYRIILNSFLLIVFISLLASAQEKKKLSVEWRYSPEAASITQLPNVQWLDNGKAVIYDSRKPADQRTFELMDPAAGSTKPALDMKKALESLKNIMSEKTPPVLPPTSNFDKQGEKVFYLLGGDIYLLNLKDASFQRLTETKEEEKNVNFSPDGNFLAYVRSNNIYFYDIKNKIERALTNDGSDSLLNGTLSWVYWEEVFGRKDLAYWWSDNSKSIAYLQTDESQVSVMYYPDFKPAVPDVIKQRYPKTGGVNPVVKVGVAGIEDAKTTWIDFSGNPYEYNKG
;
A
#
# COMPACT_ATOMS: atom_id res chain seq x y z
N MET A 1 -60.19 5.31 -51.42
CA MET A 1 -60.53 5.41 -49.98
C MET A 1 -59.94 4.30 -49.08
N LYS A 2 -59.75 3.05 -49.56
CA LYS A 2 -59.13 1.96 -48.77
C LYS A 2 -57.63 2.17 -48.44
N LEU A 3 -56.85 2.70 -49.38
CA LEU A 3 -55.40 2.95 -49.21
C LEU A 3 -55.08 4.01 -48.14
N PHE A 4 -55.96 4.98 -47.92
CA PHE A 4 -55.78 6.03 -46.91
C PHE A 4 -55.96 5.50 -45.48
N LYS A 5 -56.90 4.56 -45.28
CA LYS A 5 -57.12 3.90 -43.99
C LYS A 5 -55.93 3.02 -43.58
N TYR A 6 -55.31 2.29 -44.51
CA TYR A 6 -54.12 1.47 -44.24
C TYR A 6 -52.90 2.32 -43.83
N ARG A 7 -52.72 3.50 -44.44
CA ARG A 7 -51.63 4.42 -44.12
C ARG A 7 -51.76 5.03 -42.72
N ILE A 8 -52.98 5.34 -42.31
CA ILE A 8 -53.27 5.85 -40.95
C ILE A 8 -53.06 4.73 -39.93
N ILE A 9 -53.53 3.51 -40.19
CA ILE A 9 -53.35 2.37 -39.28
C ILE A 9 -51.86 2.00 -39.13
N LEU A 10 -51.10 2.00 -40.23
CA LEU A 10 -49.66 1.70 -40.21
C LEU A 10 -48.85 2.77 -39.46
N ASN A 11 -49.17 4.05 -39.66
CA ASN A 11 -48.52 5.16 -38.95
C ASN A 11 -48.89 5.18 -37.46
N SER A 12 -50.13 4.87 -37.11
CA SER A 12 -50.55 4.72 -35.71
C SER A 12 -49.88 3.52 -35.03
N PHE A 13 -49.67 2.41 -35.75
CA PHE A 13 -48.97 1.23 -35.24
C PHE A 13 -47.47 1.51 -35.03
N LEU A 14 -46.80 2.17 -35.99
CA LEU A 14 -45.42 2.62 -35.87
C LEU A 14 -45.23 3.61 -34.71
N LEU A 15 -46.17 4.54 -34.51
CA LEU A 15 -46.14 5.50 -33.40
C LEU A 15 -46.30 4.79 -32.03
N ILE A 16 -47.18 3.80 -31.93
CA ILE A 16 -47.37 3.00 -30.69
C ILE A 16 -46.12 2.16 -30.38
N VAL A 17 -45.47 1.58 -31.40
CA VAL A 17 -44.20 0.85 -31.24
C VAL A 17 -43.06 1.80 -30.84
N PHE A 18 -43.04 3.03 -31.36
CA PHE A 18 -42.04 4.03 -30.98
C PHE A 18 -42.25 4.55 -29.54
N ILE A 19 -43.50 4.70 -29.10
CA ILE A 19 -43.85 5.12 -27.74
C ILE A 19 -43.59 3.98 -26.73
N SER A 20 -43.82 2.71 -27.08
CA SER A 20 -43.48 1.57 -26.22
C SER A 20 -41.97 1.34 -26.09
N LEU A 21 -41.18 1.66 -27.14
CA LEU A 21 -39.72 1.67 -27.07
C LEU A 21 -39.17 2.81 -26.20
N LEU A 22 -39.82 3.98 -26.17
CA LEU A 22 -39.47 5.07 -25.27
C LEU A 22 -39.87 4.79 -23.81
N ALA A 23 -40.96 4.04 -23.57
CA ALA A 23 -41.39 3.66 -22.22
C ALA A 23 -40.51 2.58 -21.57
N SER A 24 -39.75 1.80 -22.37
CA SER A 24 -38.76 0.85 -21.86
C SER A 24 -37.43 1.52 -21.45
N ALA A 25 -37.30 2.84 -21.66
CA ALA A 25 -36.09 3.61 -21.39
C ALA A 25 -36.21 4.44 -20.11
N GLN A 26 -36.22 3.76 -18.95
CA GLN A 26 -35.73 4.19 -17.63
C GLN A 26 -36.50 3.46 -16.51
N GLU A 27 -36.31 2.15 -16.39
CA GLU A 27 -36.39 1.59 -15.04
C GLU A 27 -35.24 2.21 -14.24
N LYS A 28 -35.57 3.11 -13.31
CA LYS A 28 -34.61 3.60 -12.33
C LYS A 28 -34.07 2.38 -11.57
N LYS A 29 -32.83 1.96 -11.88
CA LYS A 29 -32.14 0.91 -11.12
C LYS A 29 -32.25 1.27 -9.64
N LYS A 30 -32.98 0.46 -8.87
CA LYS A 30 -33.11 0.64 -7.44
C LYS A 30 -31.78 0.26 -6.80
N LEU A 31 -31.32 1.07 -5.84
CA LEU A 31 -30.17 0.71 -5.02
C LEU A 31 -30.52 -0.57 -4.25
N SER A 32 -29.68 -1.60 -4.39
CA SER A 32 -29.81 -2.88 -3.70
C SER A 32 -28.49 -3.27 -3.02
N VAL A 33 -28.52 -4.30 -2.19
CA VAL A 33 -27.31 -4.86 -1.58
C VAL A 33 -26.38 -5.39 -2.67
N GLU A 34 -26.91 -6.10 -3.67
CA GLU A 34 -26.16 -6.63 -4.80
C GLU A 34 -25.52 -5.50 -5.61
N TRP A 35 -26.28 -4.42 -5.85
CA TRP A 35 -25.74 -3.23 -6.52
C TRP A 35 -24.59 -2.62 -5.70
N ARG A 36 -24.73 -2.47 -4.38
CA ARG A 36 -23.70 -1.91 -3.49
C ARG A 36 -22.35 -2.63 -3.62
N TYR A 37 -22.37 -3.94 -3.84
CA TYR A 37 -21.19 -4.79 -4.01
C TYR A 37 -20.82 -5.07 -5.49
N SER A 38 -21.48 -4.40 -6.44
CA SER A 38 -21.20 -4.57 -7.87
C SER A 38 -19.97 -3.78 -8.34
N PRO A 39 -19.33 -4.18 -9.46
CA PRO A 39 -18.28 -3.38 -10.10
C PRO A 39 -18.75 -1.97 -10.49
N GLU A 40 -20.02 -1.80 -10.85
CA GLU A 40 -20.63 -0.51 -11.17
C GLU A 40 -20.57 0.43 -9.94
N ALA A 41 -21.06 -0.02 -8.78
CA ALA A 41 -20.99 0.78 -7.54
C ALA A 41 -19.54 1.05 -7.09
N ALA A 42 -18.63 0.09 -7.25
CA ALA A 42 -17.21 0.28 -6.96
C ALA A 42 -16.62 1.39 -7.84
N SER A 43 -16.86 1.34 -9.15
CA SER A 43 -16.32 2.31 -10.11
C SER A 43 -16.75 3.77 -9.85
N ILE A 44 -17.98 3.99 -9.39
CA ILE A 44 -18.50 5.35 -9.15
C ILE A 44 -18.08 5.91 -7.78
N THR A 45 -17.74 5.05 -6.83
CA THR A 45 -17.32 5.46 -5.47
C THR A 45 -15.81 5.49 -5.30
N GLN A 46 -15.05 4.92 -6.24
CA GLN A 46 -13.61 4.88 -6.22
C GLN A 46 -13.01 6.15 -6.82
N LEU A 47 -11.96 6.66 -6.19
CA LEU A 47 -11.10 7.70 -6.75
C LEU A 47 -9.83 7.05 -7.30
N PRO A 48 -9.20 7.64 -8.34
CA PRO A 48 -7.85 7.27 -8.71
C PRO A 48 -6.91 7.42 -7.51
N ASN A 49 -5.90 6.56 -7.44
CA ASN A 49 -4.79 6.78 -6.51
C ASN A 49 -3.94 7.92 -7.07
N VAL A 50 -3.63 8.90 -6.21
CA VAL A 50 -2.84 10.07 -6.58
C VAL A 50 -1.73 10.22 -5.56
N GLN A 51 -0.49 10.26 -6.02
CA GLN A 51 0.67 10.61 -5.20
C GLN A 51 1.31 11.89 -5.74
N TRP A 52 1.45 12.89 -4.88
CA TRP A 52 2.23 14.08 -5.17
C TRP A 52 3.72 13.81 -5.02
N LEU A 53 4.50 14.38 -5.94
CA LEU A 53 5.95 14.32 -5.98
C LEU A 53 6.54 15.67 -5.55
N ASP A 54 7.76 15.67 -5.03
CA ASP A 54 8.45 16.88 -4.56
C ASP A 54 8.75 17.88 -5.70
N ASN A 55 8.73 17.40 -6.95
CA ASN A 55 8.87 18.23 -8.14
C ASN A 55 7.56 18.94 -8.58
N GLY A 56 6.50 18.88 -7.77
CA GLY A 56 5.21 19.53 -8.04
C GLY A 56 4.31 18.80 -9.03
N LYS A 57 4.72 17.61 -9.50
CA LYS A 57 3.90 16.74 -10.35
C LYS A 57 3.18 15.69 -9.50
N ALA A 58 2.26 14.96 -10.11
CA ALA A 58 1.59 13.84 -9.47
C ALA A 58 1.63 12.58 -10.34
N VAL A 59 1.73 11.42 -9.71
CA VAL A 59 1.47 10.13 -10.37
C VAL A 59 0.04 9.71 -10.07
N ILE A 60 -0.71 9.39 -11.11
CA ILE A 60 -2.09 8.94 -11.04
C ILE A 60 -2.17 7.49 -11.49
N TYR A 61 -2.86 6.66 -10.71
CA TYR A 61 -3.25 5.30 -11.10
C TYR A 61 -4.77 5.16 -10.99
N ASP A 62 -5.43 5.03 -12.12
CA ASP A 62 -6.88 4.88 -12.19
C ASP A 62 -7.29 3.40 -12.27
N SER A 63 -7.63 2.81 -11.13
CA SER A 63 -8.11 1.43 -11.01
C SER A 63 -9.49 1.20 -11.62
N ARG A 64 -10.23 2.26 -11.97
CA ARG A 64 -11.55 2.16 -12.61
C ARG A 64 -11.43 1.80 -14.10
N LYS A 65 -10.28 2.10 -14.72
CA LYS A 65 -10.00 1.70 -16.10
C LYS A 65 -9.95 0.17 -16.22
N PRO A 66 -10.29 -0.40 -17.39
CA PRO A 66 -10.07 -1.82 -17.70
C PRO A 66 -8.63 -2.24 -17.40
N ALA A 67 -8.42 -3.47 -16.93
CA ALA A 67 -7.14 -3.95 -16.42
C ALA A 67 -5.98 -3.77 -17.42
N ASP A 68 -6.23 -4.02 -18.70
CA ASP A 68 -5.30 -3.87 -19.83
C ASP A 68 -4.98 -2.41 -20.20
N GLN A 69 -5.73 -1.45 -19.67
CA GLN A 69 -5.55 -0.01 -19.88
C GLN A 69 -4.98 0.70 -18.65
N ARG A 70 -4.76 -0.01 -17.53
CA ARG A 70 -4.21 0.59 -16.30
C ARG A 70 -2.73 0.87 -16.48
N THR A 71 -2.33 2.09 -16.19
CA THR A 71 -0.94 2.53 -16.19
C THR A 71 -0.75 3.65 -15.17
N PHE A 72 0.51 3.97 -14.88
CA PHE A 72 0.85 5.19 -14.17
C PHE A 72 0.83 6.36 -15.15
N GLU A 73 0.05 7.38 -14.81
CA GLU A 73 -0.03 8.64 -15.56
C GLU A 73 0.68 9.73 -14.78
N LEU A 74 1.70 10.34 -15.37
CA LEU A 74 2.35 11.53 -14.81
C LEU A 74 1.53 12.76 -15.18
N MET A 75 0.97 13.41 -14.17
CA MET A 75 0.22 14.66 -14.28
C MET A 75 1.13 15.86 -13.99
N ASP A 76 1.14 16.82 -14.90
CA ASP A 76 1.76 18.13 -14.70
C ASP A 76 0.65 19.18 -14.54
N PRO A 77 0.42 19.70 -13.31
CA PRO A 77 -0.65 20.67 -13.07
C PRO A 77 -0.47 21.97 -13.87
N ALA A 78 0.77 22.40 -14.11
CA ALA A 78 1.05 23.63 -14.84
C ALA A 78 0.73 23.48 -16.34
N ALA A 79 0.96 22.29 -16.89
CA ALA A 79 0.60 21.98 -18.28
C ALA A 79 -0.87 21.55 -18.46
N GLY A 80 -1.59 21.23 -17.37
CA GLY A 80 -2.96 20.75 -17.42
C GLY A 80 -3.14 19.43 -18.19
N SER A 81 -2.09 18.61 -18.27
CA SER A 81 -2.07 17.38 -19.07
C SER A 81 -1.46 16.20 -18.32
N THR A 82 -1.81 15.00 -18.77
CA THR A 82 -1.24 13.73 -18.30
C THR A 82 -0.54 13.02 -19.44
N LYS A 83 0.48 12.23 -19.11
CA LYS A 83 1.13 11.30 -20.04
C LYS A 83 1.48 9.99 -19.32
N PRO A 84 1.61 8.86 -20.02
CA PRO A 84 2.15 7.65 -19.40
C PRO A 84 3.50 7.92 -18.75
N ALA A 85 3.67 7.47 -17.50
CA ALA A 85 4.92 7.60 -16.76
C ALA A 85 5.97 6.56 -17.20
N LEU A 86 5.51 5.46 -17.81
CA LEU A 86 6.33 4.36 -18.32
C LEU A 86 5.59 3.55 -19.39
N ASP A 87 6.31 2.63 -20.04
CA ASP A 87 5.74 1.53 -20.81
C ASP A 87 5.32 0.38 -19.88
N MET A 88 4.02 0.26 -19.62
CA MET A 88 3.47 -0.76 -18.71
C MET A 88 3.65 -2.19 -19.25
N LYS A 89 3.62 -2.40 -20.57
CA LYS A 89 3.80 -3.74 -21.14
C LYS A 89 5.23 -4.20 -20.92
N LYS A 90 6.19 -3.33 -21.19
CA LYS A 90 7.61 -3.59 -20.93
C LYS A 90 7.88 -3.85 -19.44
N ALA A 91 7.23 -3.11 -18.55
CA ALA A 91 7.34 -3.33 -17.11
C ALA A 91 6.84 -4.73 -16.70
N LEU A 92 5.66 -5.13 -17.17
CA LEU A 92 5.10 -6.46 -16.89
C LEU A 92 5.95 -7.59 -17.48
N GLU A 93 6.52 -7.41 -18.68
CA GLU A 93 7.48 -8.35 -19.27
C GLU A 93 8.76 -8.46 -18.43
N SER A 94 9.30 -7.32 -17.99
CA SER A 94 10.47 -7.31 -17.09
C SER A 94 10.18 -8.03 -15.78
N LEU A 95 8.99 -7.84 -15.19
CA LEU A 95 8.59 -8.55 -13.98
C LEU A 95 8.40 -10.05 -14.25
N LYS A 96 7.82 -10.41 -15.40
CA LYS A 96 7.62 -11.80 -15.81
C LYS A 96 8.91 -12.59 -15.93
N ASN A 97 9.97 -11.94 -16.40
CA ASN A 97 11.30 -12.55 -16.48
C ASN A 97 11.90 -12.88 -15.10
N ILE A 98 11.40 -12.25 -14.02
CA ILE A 98 11.87 -12.47 -12.65
C ILE A 98 10.92 -13.42 -11.89
N MET A 99 9.60 -13.22 -12.00
CA MET A 99 8.59 -13.96 -11.23
C MET A 99 7.99 -15.17 -11.97
N SER A 100 8.22 -15.31 -13.28
CA SER A 100 7.65 -16.38 -14.12
C SER A 100 6.12 -16.51 -13.94
N GLU A 101 5.61 -17.70 -13.62
CA GLU A 101 4.18 -17.98 -13.42
C GLU A 101 3.58 -17.26 -12.20
N LYS A 102 4.40 -16.75 -11.27
CA LYS A 102 3.93 -15.99 -10.09
C LYS A 102 3.64 -14.52 -10.41
N THR A 103 3.87 -14.09 -11.65
CA THR A 103 3.70 -12.69 -12.06
C THR A 103 2.23 -12.31 -12.04
N PRO A 104 1.84 -11.22 -11.36
CA PRO A 104 0.47 -10.76 -11.41
C PRO A 104 0.13 -10.26 -12.82
N PRO A 105 -1.10 -10.48 -13.32
CA PRO A 105 -1.50 -10.08 -14.68
C PRO A 105 -1.51 -8.55 -14.87
N VAL A 106 -1.66 -7.81 -13.77
CA VAL A 106 -1.54 -6.35 -13.70
C VAL A 106 -0.78 -5.97 -12.45
N LEU A 107 -0.04 -4.86 -12.49
CA LEU A 107 0.59 -4.34 -11.29
C LEU A 107 -0.48 -3.86 -10.30
N PRO A 108 -0.36 -4.23 -9.01
CA PRO A 108 -1.22 -3.69 -7.97
C PRO A 108 -1.17 -2.15 -7.92
N PRO A 109 -2.27 -1.48 -7.54
CA PRO A 109 -2.22 -0.06 -7.21
C PRO A 109 -1.24 0.19 -6.06
N THR A 110 -0.49 1.29 -6.12
CA THR A 110 0.51 1.64 -5.12
C THR A 110 0.71 3.15 -5.03
N SER A 111 1.22 3.60 -3.88
CA SER A 111 1.69 4.97 -3.62
C SER A 111 3.10 4.95 -3.02
N ASN A 112 3.90 4.01 -3.50
CA ASN A 112 5.24 3.72 -3.01
C ASN A 112 6.31 4.33 -3.92
N PHE A 113 6.06 5.51 -4.50
CA PHE A 113 7.04 6.16 -5.36
C PHE A 113 8.10 6.88 -4.53
N ASP A 114 9.32 6.94 -5.04
CA ASP A 114 10.32 7.89 -4.53
C ASP A 114 9.83 9.33 -4.74
N LYS A 115 10.43 10.28 -4.01
CA LYS A 115 10.00 11.68 -3.99
C LYS A 115 10.01 12.34 -5.38
N GLN A 116 10.82 11.82 -6.31
CA GLN A 116 10.98 12.32 -7.66
C GLN A 116 10.08 11.61 -8.67
N GLY A 117 9.46 10.48 -8.31
CA GLY A 117 8.62 9.67 -9.20
C GLY A 117 9.42 8.95 -10.27
N GLU A 118 10.68 8.63 -10.00
CA GLU A 118 11.56 7.88 -10.89
C GLU A 118 11.54 6.38 -10.62
N LYS A 119 11.25 6.01 -9.36
CA LYS A 119 11.24 4.62 -8.90
C LYS A 119 9.99 4.36 -8.08
N VAL A 120 9.51 3.13 -8.13
CA VAL A 120 8.43 2.64 -7.26
C VAL A 120 8.79 1.26 -6.76
N PHE A 121 8.54 0.99 -5.48
CA PHE A 121 8.72 -0.34 -4.93
C PHE A 121 7.39 -1.10 -4.80
N TYR A 122 7.49 -2.42 -4.89
CA TYR A 122 6.42 -3.37 -4.68
C TYR A 122 6.85 -4.44 -3.68
N LEU A 123 5.92 -4.86 -2.83
CA LEU A 123 6.05 -6.08 -2.05
C LEU A 123 5.28 -7.19 -2.78
N LEU A 124 5.98 -8.15 -3.36
CA LEU A 124 5.39 -9.24 -4.13
C LEU A 124 5.96 -10.57 -3.62
N GLY A 125 5.07 -11.48 -3.21
CA GLY A 125 5.50 -12.81 -2.73
C GLY A 125 6.38 -12.79 -1.48
N GLY A 126 6.33 -11.71 -0.69
CA GLY A 126 7.14 -11.52 0.51
C GLY A 126 8.38 -10.66 0.31
N ASP A 127 8.79 -10.40 -0.94
CA ASP A 127 10.03 -9.69 -1.27
C ASP A 127 9.82 -8.31 -1.89
N ILE A 128 10.85 -7.48 -1.83
CA ILE A 128 10.92 -6.13 -2.40
C ILE A 128 11.35 -6.19 -3.86
N TYR A 129 10.52 -5.63 -4.73
CA TYR A 129 10.79 -5.40 -6.15
C TYR A 129 10.83 -3.89 -6.42
N LEU A 130 11.85 -3.43 -7.11
CA LEU A 130 12.02 -2.04 -7.50
C LEU A 130 11.78 -1.90 -9.00
N LEU A 131 10.85 -1.04 -9.38
CA LEU A 131 10.60 -0.65 -10.77
C LEU A 131 11.20 0.72 -11.05
N ASN A 132 12.08 0.79 -12.03
CA ASN A 132 12.56 2.04 -12.59
C ASN A 132 11.59 2.51 -13.70
N LEU A 133 11.01 3.70 -13.54
CA LEU A 133 10.02 4.22 -14.47
C LEU A 133 10.64 4.65 -15.80
N LYS A 134 11.91 5.07 -15.81
CA LYS A 134 12.58 5.59 -17.01
C LYS A 134 12.75 4.54 -18.09
N ASP A 135 13.14 3.33 -17.71
CA ASP A 135 13.38 2.23 -18.63
C ASP A 135 12.36 1.09 -18.51
N ALA A 136 11.40 1.22 -17.58
CA ALA A 136 10.37 0.22 -17.27
C ALA A 136 10.98 -1.15 -16.90
N SER A 137 12.09 -1.14 -16.17
CA SER A 137 12.75 -2.36 -15.70
C SER A 137 12.47 -2.65 -14.23
N PHE A 138 12.21 -3.92 -13.92
CA PHE A 138 12.14 -4.42 -12.56
C PHE A 138 13.48 -4.99 -12.11
N GLN A 139 13.80 -4.81 -10.85
CA GLN A 139 14.85 -5.51 -10.12
C GLN A 139 14.26 -6.10 -8.84
N ARG A 140 14.55 -7.36 -8.53
CA ARG A 140 14.29 -7.92 -7.20
C ARG A 140 15.43 -7.52 -6.27
N LEU A 141 15.10 -6.91 -5.13
CA LEU A 141 16.09 -6.41 -4.16
C LEU A 141 16.33 -7.42 -3.03
N THR A 142 15.28 -8.09 -2.57
CA THR A 142 15.35 -9.12 -1.52
C THR A 142 14.91 -10.48 -2.06
N GLU A 143 15.51 -11.52 -1.48
CA GLU A 143 15.15 -12.92 -1.72
C GLU A 143 15.33 -13.67 -0.40
N THR A 144 14.38 -13.45 0.51
CA THR A 144 14.46 -14.00 1.86
C THR A 144 13.30 -14.92 2.20
N LYS A 145 13.50 -15.71 3.25
CA LYS A 145 12.47 -16.62 3.74
C LYS A 145 11.38 -15.86 4.49
N GLU A 146 11.79 -14.92 5.33
CA GLU A 146 10.92 -14.04 6.09
C GLU A 146 10.52 -12.84 5.22
N GLU A 147 9.27 -12.41 5.35
CA GLU A 147 8.72 -11.32 4.54
C GLU A 147 9.21 -9.95 5.00
N GLU A 148 9.40 -9.04 4.04
CA GLU A 148 9.59 -7.62 4.32
C GLU A 148 8.27 -6.89 4.53
N LYS A 149 8.26 -5.99 5.52
CA LYS A 149 7.16 -5.06 5.76
C LYS A 149 7.65 -3.64 5.96
N ASN A 150 6.70 -2.70 5.90
CA ASN A 150 6.92 -1.29 6.25
C ASN A 150 8.08 -0.67 5.45
N VAL A 151 8.15 -0.98 4.15
CA VAL A 151 9.21 -0.51 3.27
C VAL A 151 9.05 1.00 3.01
N ASN A 152 10.15 1.76 2.99
CA ASN A 152 10.11 3.19 2.69
C ASN A 152 11.44 3.68 2.06
N PHE A 153 11.34 4.58 1.09
CA PHE A 153 12.50 5.24 0.48
C PHE A 153 13.16 6.23 1.45
N SER A 154 14.47 6.35 1.35
CA SER A 154 15.17 7.51 1.91
C SER A 154 14.79 8.80 1.15
N PRO A 155 14.90 9.98 1.78
CA PRO A 155 14.55 11.25 1.14
C PRO A 155 15.25 11.56 -0.18
N ASP A 156 16.47 11.05 -0.37
CA ASP A 156 17.23 11.17 -1.61
C ASP A 156 16.98 10.03 -2.63
N GLY A 157 16.13 9.05 -2.29
CA GLY A 157 15.76 7.93 -3.15
C GLY A 157 16.87 6.90 -3.41
N ASN A 158 17.99 6.98 -2.70
CA ASN A 158 19.15 6.08 -2.87
C ASN A 158 19.07 4.81 -2.03
N PHE A 159 18.28 4.84 -0.96
CA PHE A 159 18.14 3.72 -0.04
C PHE A 159 16.67 3.34 0.15
N LEU A 160 16.45 2.10 0.55
CA LEU A 160 15.20 1.64 1.13
C LEU A 160 15.46 1.18 2.56
N ALA A 161 14.54 1.47 3.47
CA ALA A 161 14.49 0.84 4.78
C ALA A 161 13.23 -0.01 4.85
N TYR A 162 13.27 -1.03 5.70
CA TYR A 162 12.16 -1.95 5.92
C TYR A 162 12.38 -2.74 7.21
N VAL A 163 11.33 -3.44 7.63
CA VAL A 163 11.38 -4.35 8.77
C VAL A 163 11.28 -5.77 8.26
N ARG A 164 12.20 -6.63 8.72
CA ARG A 164 12.15 -8.09 8.55
C ARG A 164 12.47 -8.74 9.89
N SER A 165 11.66 -9.71 10.32
CA SER A 165 11.84 -10.39 11.62
C SER A 165 12.02 -9.42 12.80
N ASN A 166 11.19 -8.37 12.85
CA ASN A 166 11.22 -7.32 13.88
C ASN A 166 12.56 -6.57 14.02
N ASN A 167 13.37 -6.58 12.96
CA ASN A 167 14.60 -5.82 12.83
C ASN A 167 14.52 -4.85 11.66
N ILE A 168 15.16 -3.68 11.80
CA ILE A 168 15.26 -2.69 10.74
C ILE A 168 16.44 -3.06 9.85
N TYR A 169 16.20 -3.10 8.55
CA TYR A 169 17.21 -3.24 7.51
C TYR A 169 17.22 -1.99 6.65
N PHE A 170 18.36 -1.72 6.03
CA PHE A 170 18.43 -0.81 4.89
C PHE A 170 19.09 -1.48 3.69
N TYR A 171 18.72 -1.04 2.50
CA TYR A 171 19.26 -1.49 1.23
C TYR A 171 19.77 -0.30 0.43
N ASP A 172 21.06 -0.32 0.06
CA ASP A 172 21.68 0.60 -0.89
C ASP A 172 21.37 0.16 -2.31
N ILE A 173 20.54 0.93 -3.01
CA ILE A 173 20.03 0.58 -4.34
C ILE A 173 21.18 0.55 -5.37
N LYS A 174 22.13 1.49 -5.26
CA LYS A 174 23.22 1.65 -6.23
C LYS A 174 24.26 0.54 -6.05
N ASN A 175 24.69 0.33 -4.82
CA ASN A 175 25.74 -0.64 -4.51
C ASN A 175 25.20 -2.07 -4.34
N LYS A 176 23.88 -2.23 -4.25
CA LYS A 176 23.18 -3.51 -4.05
C LYS A 176 23.60 -4.20 -2.75
N ILE A 177 23.70 -3.41 -1.68
CA ILE A 177 24.14 -3.87 -0.36
C ILE A 177 22.97 -3.75 0.61
N GLU A 178 22.61 -4.87 1.24
CA GLU A 178 21.71 -4.90 2.39
C GLU A 178 22.52 -4.88 3.69
N ARG A 179 22.03 -4.17 4.71
CA ARG A 179 22.57 -4.24 6.07
C ARG A 179 21.47 -4.11 7.11
N ALA A 180 21.57 -4.91 8.17
CA ALA A 180 20.74 -4.76 9.37
C ALA A 180 21.20 -3.55 10.20
N LEU A 181 20.28 -2.70 10.63
CA LEU A 181 20.51 -1.64 11.61
C LEU A 181 20.23 -2.10 13.05
N THR A 182 19.39 -3.11 13.22
CA THR A 182 19.14 -3.78 14.51
C THR A 182 19.23 -5.29 14.33
N ASN A 183 19.58 -6.02 15.39
CA ASN A 183 19.71 -7.49 15.35
C ASN A 183 19.11 -8.18 16.59
N ASP A 184 18.41 -7.44 17.45
CA ASP A 184 17.83 -7.92 18.72
C ASP A 184 16.33 -8.21 18.63
N GLY A 185 15.72 -7.97 17.47
CA GLY A 185 14.30 -8.24 17.22
C GLY A 185 13.91 -9.68 17.54
N SER A 186 12.74 -9.84 18.17
CA SER A 186 12.18 -11.13 18.59
C SER A 186 10.65 -11.08 18.59
N ASP A 187 9.99 -12.15 19.01
CA ASP A 187 8.52 -12.21 19.13
C ASP A 187 7.93 -11.16 20.07
N SER A 188 8.75 -10.54 20.94
CA SER A 188 8.30 -9.50 21.87
C SER A 188 9.14 -8.24 21.89
N LEU A 189 10.21 -8.17 21.09
CA LEU A 189 11.02 -6.96 20.92
C LEU A 189 10.93 -6.50 19.48
N LEU A 190 10.33 -5.33 19.28
CA LEU A 190 9.93 -4.81 17.99
C LEU A 190 10.77 -3.59 17.63
N ASN A 191 11.53 -3.63 16.53
CA ASN A 191 12.27 -2.48 16.01
C ASN A 191 11.58 -1.94 14.74
N GLY A 192 11.18 -0.68 14.75
CA GLY A 192 10.64 -0.01 13.55
C GLY A 192 9.24 -0.46 13.12
N THR A 193 8.59 -1.28 13.95
CA THR A 193 7.19 -1.73 13.81
C THR A 193 6.48 -1.57 15.16
N LEU A 194 5.16 -1.48 15.14
CA LEU A 194 4.37 -1.16 16.32
C LEU A 194 3.78 -2.41 16.97
N SER A 195 3.69 -2.38 18.30
CA SER A 195 2.82 -3.30 19.06
C SER A 195 1.35 -3.05 18.69
N TRP A 196 0.47 -4.02 18.95
CA TRP A 196 -0.94 -3.93 18.57
C TRP A 196 -1.62 -2.66 19.12
N VAL A 197 -1.42 -2.33 20.40
CA VAL A 197 -2.07 -1.16 21.01
C VAL A 197 -1.56 0.15 20.43
N TYR A 198 -0.27 0.24 20.08
CA TYR A 198 0.29 1.42 19.44
C TYR A 198 -0.22 1.57 18.01
N TRP A 199 -0.25 0.46 17.26
CA TRP A 199 -0.80 0.41 15.91
C TRP A 199 -2.26 0.84 15.87
N GLU A 200 -3.11 0.29 16.73
CA GLU A 200 -4.56 0.54 16.75
C GLU A 200 -4.90 1.93 17.30
N GLU A 201 -4.41 2.27 18.49
CA GLU A 201 -4.92 3.40 19.28
C GLU A 201 -4.12 4.69 19.10
N VAL A 202 -2.81 4.59 18.79
CA VAL A 202 -1.90 5.75 18.76
C VAL A 202 -1.57 6.19 17.32
N PHE A 203 -1.32 5.22 16.43
CA PHE A 203 -0.84 5.48 15.07
C PHE A 203 -1.89 5.24 13.98
N GLY A 204 -3.17 5.09 14.35
CA GLY A 204 -4.28 5.06 13.40
C GLY A 204 -4.16 3.95 12.35
N ARG A 205 -3.73 2.77 12.79
CA ARG A 205 -3.50 1.55 12.00
C ARG A 205 -2.42 1.67 10.92
N LYS A 206 -1.45 2.58 11.10
CA LYS A 206 -0.25 2.67 10.26
C LYS A 206 0.92 2.02 10.98
N ASP A 207 1.32 0.83 10.54
CA ASP A 207 2.48 0.11 11.10
C ASP A 207 3.79 0.70 10.55
N LEU A 208 4.17 1.91 10.97
CA LEU A 208 5.47 2.49 10.64
C LEU A 208 6.03 3.17 11.88
N ALA A 209 7.06 2.57 12.46
CA ALA A 209 7.69 3.06 13.69
C ALA A 209 9.14 3.48 13.49
N TYR A 210 9.50 3.87 12.26
CA TYR A 210 10.79 4.45 11.93
C TYR A 210 10.66 5.58 10.90
N TRP A 211 11.61 6.50 10.93
CA TRP A 211 11.61 7.71 10.10
C TRP A 211 13.03 8.04 9.67
N TRP A 212 13.19 8.25 8.37
CA TRP A 212 14.43 8.76 7.80
C TRP A 212 14.69 10.20 8.25
N SER A 213 15.95 10.50 8.55
CA SER A 213 16.44 11.88 8.57
C SER A 213 16.39 12.50 7.18
N ASP A 214 16.13 13.80 7.08
CA ASP A 214 15.98 14.51 5.81
C ASP A 214 17.22 14.42 4.88
N ASN A 215 18.39 14.18 5.47
CA ASN A 215 19.65 14.02 4.74
C ASN A 215 20.00 12.55 4.43
N SER A 216 19.09 11.61 4.69
CA SER A 216 19.25 10.16 4.47
C SER A 216 20.37 9.47 5.25
N LYS A 217 20.97 10.10 6.28
CA LYS A 217 22.15 9.53 6.99
C LYS A 217 21.80 8.70 8.21
N SER A 218 20.56 8.80 8.69
CA SER A 218 20.12 8.15 9.92
C SER A 218 18.63 7.84 9.88
N ILE A 219 18.22 6.89 10.72
CA ILE A 219 16.84 6.51 10.96
C ILE A 219 16.54 6.67 12.45
N ALA A 220 15.55 7.48 12.78
CA ALA A 220 14.93 7.46 14.10
C ALA A 220 13.90 6.32 14.15
N TYR A 221 13.82 5.57 15.24
CA TYR A 221 12.86 4.48 15.36
C TYR A 221 12.41 4.24 16.81
N LEU A 222 11.23 3.64 16.94
CA LEU A 222 10.74 3.08 18.20
C LEU A 222 11.24 1.65 18.34
N GLN A 223 11.82 1.34 19.50
CA GLN A 223 11.97 -0.04 19.98
C GLN A 223 10.90 -0.27 21.05
N THR A 224 10.05 -1.27 20.83
CA THR A 224 8.97 -1.63 21.74
C THR A 224 9.22 -3.01 22.33
N ASP A 225 9.29 -3.10 23.66
CA ASP A 225 9.31 -4.36 24.40
C ASP A 225 7.89 -4.65 24.94
N GLU A 226 7.27 -5.69 24.39
CA GLU A 226 5.96 -6.19 24.80
C GLU A 226 6.04 -7.52 25.57
N SER A 227 7.21 -7.91 26.06
CA SER A 227 7.42 -9.17 26.80
C SER A 227 6.53 -9.29 28.05
N GLN A 228 6.29 -8.16 28.74
CA GLN A 228 5.45 -8.06 29.93
C GLN A 228 3.95 -7.91 29.64
N VAL A 229 3.58 -7.71 28.38
CA VAL A 229 2.18 -7.53 27.99
C VAL A 229 1.49 -8.89 27.97
N SER A 230 0.28 -8.98 28.54
CA SER A 230 -0.50 -10.21 28.55
C SER A 230 -0.79 -10.72 27.13
N VAL A 231 -0.72 -12.04 26.94
CA VAL A 231 -1.13 -12.68 25.67
C VAL A 231 -2.61 -13.04 25.75
N MET A 232 -3.38 -12.57 24.77
CA MET A 232 -4.74 -13.02 24.49
C MET A 232 -4.71 -14.07 23.38
N TYR A 233 -5.57 -15.09 23.53
CA TYR A 233 -5.66 -16.22 22.61
C TYR A 233 -7.02 -16.17 21.90
N TYR A 234 -7.00 -16.25 20.58
CA TYR A 234 -8.20 -16.28 19.74
C TYR A 234 -8.22 -17.57 18.93
N PRO A 235 -9.33 -18.33 18.93
CA PRO A 235 -9.45 -19.48 18.05
C PRO A 235 -9.53 -19.03 16.59
N ASP A 236 -8.75 -19.69 15.72
CA ASP A 236 -8.79 -19.50 14.27
C ASP A 236 -9.40 -20.73 13.60
N PHE A 237 -10.59 -20.56 13.02
CA PHE A 237 -11.32 -21.61 12.31
C PHE A 237 -11.16 -21.50 10.79
N LYS A 238 -10.35 -20.56 10.28
CA LYS A 238 -10.05 -20.43 8.86
C LYS A 238 -9.26 -21.63 8.28
N PRO A 239 -8.20 -22.15 8.93
CA PRO A 239 -7.51 -23.34 8.43
C PRO A 239 -8.36 -24.61 8.57
N ALA A 240 -8.05 -25.64 7.76
CA ALA A 240 -8.77 -26.91 7.78
C ALA A 240 -8.68 -27.62 9.15
N VAL A 241 -7.55 -27.45 9.84
CA VAL A 241 -7.38 -27.81 11.25
C VAL A 241 -7.37 -26.50 12.03
N PRO A 242 -8.30 -26.26 12.97
CA PRO A 242 -8.34 -25.03 13.74
C PRO A 242 -7.02 -24.77 14.47
N ASP A 243 -6.66 -23.49 14.56
CA ASP A 243 -5.43 -23.03 15.21
C ASP A 243 -5.76 -21.96 16.27
N VAL A 244 -4.73 -21.40 16.91
CA VAL A 244 -4.87 -20.35 17.91
C VAL A 244 -3.97 -19.17 17.58
N ILE A 245 -4.59 -18.02 17.32
CA ILE A 245 -3.89 -16.73 17.19
C ILE A 245 -3.50 -16.25 18.57
N LYS A 246 -2.23 -15.91 18.74
CA LYS A 246 -1.66 -15.31 19.96
C LYS A 246 -1.41 -13.83 19.71
N GLN A 247 -1.94 -12.97 20.58
CA GLN A 247 -1.79 -11.52 20.47
C GLN A 247 -1.39 -10.92 21.81
N ARG A 248 -0.30 -10.16 21.85
CA ARG A 248 0.00 -9.30 23.01
C ARG A 248 -1.05 -8.19 23.05
N TYR A 249 -1.84 -8.15 24.13
CA TYR A 249 -2.98 -7.25 24.29
C TYR A 249 -3.04 -6.71 25.72
N PRO A 250 -2.70 -5.43 25.95
CA PRO A 250 -2.82 -4.83 27.27
C PRO A 250 -4.28 -4.46 27.55
N LYS A 251 -4.96 -5.27 28.37
CA LYS A 251 -6.30 -4.89 28.87
C LYS A 251 -6.19 -3.70 29.82
N THR A 252 -7.30 -2.99 30.02
CA THR A 252 -7.41 -1.90 31.00
C THR A 252 -6.85 -2.33 32.36
N GLY A 253 -5.92 -1.54 32.90
CA GLY A 253 -5.22 -1.83 34.17
C GLY A 253 -4.04 -2.81 34.06
N GLY A 254 -3.79 -3.39 32.89
CA GLY A 254 -2.62 -4.22 32.60
C GLY A 254 -1.38 -3.41 32.24
N VAL A 255 -0.25 -4.11 32.09
CA VAL A 255 1.04 -3.52 31.70
C VAL A 255 1.05 -3.18 30.22
N ASN A 256 1.44 -1.95 29.88
CA ASN A 256 1.66 -1.51 28.51
C ASN A 256 3.07 -1.93 28.02
N PRO A 257 3.27 -2.03 26.70
CA PRO A 257 4.61 -2.17 26.13
C PRO A 257 5.52 -1.02 26.57
N VAL A 258 6.78 -1.32 26.86
CA VAL A 258 7.81 -0.31 27.15
C VAL A 258 8.39 0.17 25.82
N VAL A 259 8.45 1.49 25.62
CA VAL A 259 8.90 2.09 24.37
C VAL A 259 10.06 3.04 24.62
N LYS A 260 11.11 2.91 23.82
CA LYS A 260 12.22 3.87 23.74
C LYS A 260 12.47 4.30 22.31
N VAL A 261 13.08 5.47 22.15
CA VAL A 261 13.41 6.06 20.85
C VAL A 261 14.91 6.00 20.63
N GLY A 262 15.32 5.43 19.50
CA GLY A 262 16.72 5.35 19.07
C GLY A 262 16.92 6.06 17.74
N VAL A 263 18.14 6.53 17.49
CA VAL A 263 18.59 7.02 16.18
C VAL A 263 19.77 6.17 15.73
N ALA A 264 19.58 5.39 14.67
CA ALA A 264 20.62 4.56 14.07
C ALA A 264 21.27 5.27 12.87
N GLY A 265 22.60 5.34 12.85
CA GLY A 265 23.37 5.78 11.68
C GLY A 265 23.40 4.73 10.59
N ILE A 266 23.28 5.12 9.32
CA ILE A 266 23.32 4.17 8.19
C ILE A 266 24.74 3.61 7.97
N GLU A 267 25.75 4.45 8.16
CA GLU A 267 27.15 4.09 7.90
C GLU A 267 27.74 3.12 8.92
N ASP A 268 27.39 3.26 10.20
CA ASP A 268 27.97 2.50 11.31
C ASP A 268 26.96 1.56 12.01
N ALA A 269 25.67 1.64 11.66
CA ALA A 269 24.58 0.92 12.32
C ALA A 269 24.52 1.15 13.85
N LYS A 270 25.11 2.24 14.34
CA LYS A 270 25.16 2.52 15.78
C LYS A 270 23.90 3.27 16.19
N THR A 271 23.18 2.72 17.15
CA THR A 271 22.04 3.42 17.77
C THR A 271 22.49 4.33 18.91
N THR A 272 22.06 5.59 18.84
CA THR A 272 22.07 6.52 19.98
C THR A 272 20.66 6.59 20.55
N TRP A 273 20.51 6.27 21.84
CA TRP A 273 19.22 6.30 22.52
C TRP A 273 18.90 7.70 23.04
N ILE A 274 17.64 8.12 22.88
CA ILE A 274 17.16 9.39 23.44
C ILE A 274 16.85 9.18 24.92
N ASP A 275 17.43 10.03 25.77
CA ASP A 275 17.21 10.01 27.22
C ASP A 275 16.00 10.88 27.60
N PHE A 276 14.97 10.23 28.16
CA PHE A 276 13.77 10.88 28.68
C PHE A 276 13.74 10.96 30.21
N SER A 277 14.80 10.53 30.90
CA SER A 277 14.86 10.47 32.37
C SER A 277 14.64 11.83 33.06
N GLY A 278 14.96 12.93 32.38
CA GLY A 278 14.72 14.30 32.87
C GLY A 278 13.26 14.79 32.76
N ASN A 279 12.36 14.03 32.12
CA ASN A 279 10.96 14.44 31.91
C ASN A 279 10.02 13.22 31.94
N PRO A 280 9.79 12.62 33.14
CA PRO A 280 9.00 11.41 33.27
C PRO A 280 7.52 11.72 33.06
N TYR A 281 7.03 11.55 31.84
CA TYR A 281 5.58 11.50 31.60
C TYR A 281 5.01 10.23 32.21
N GLU A 282 3.78 10.32 32.75
CA GLU A 282 3.07 9.32 33.58
C GLU A 282 2.96 7.90 33.01
N TYR A 283 3.26 7.70 31.71
CA TYR A 283 3.14 6.41 31.03
C TYR A 283 4.47 5.66 30.84
N ASN A 284 5.61 6.27 31.16
CA ASN A 284 6.91 5.59 31.23
C ASN A 284 7.35 5.45 32.69
N LYS A 285 6.73 4.50 33.40
CA LYS A 285 7.37 3.89 34.58
C LYS A 285 7.94 2.54 34.16
N GLY A 286 9.09 2.60 33.52
CA GLY A 286 9.95 1.46 33.19
C GLY A 286 11.37 1.79 33.61
#